data_AF-A9AW84-F1
#
_entry.id   AF-A9AW84-F1
#
_cell.length_a   1.000
_cell.length_b   1.000
_cell.length_c   1.000
_cell.angle_alpha   90.00
_cell.angle_beta   90.00
_cell.angle_gamma   90.00
#
_symmetry.space_group_name_H-M   'P 1'
#
loop_
_entity.id
_entity.type
_entity.pdbx_description
1 polymer ?
#
loop_
_entity_poly.entity_id
_entity_poly.type
_entity_poly.pdbx_seq_one_letter_code
_entity_poly.pdbx_strand_id
1 'polypeptide(L)'
;MKQTIHTLIIVIALLATSMGVGVAAHADRLLIVALPAAVGLIMLLRSLGASAERAAWAIFTVWLGTTYIQQGTLLEMGITVFYGGFALLGVYRSPYFLVGAWLFHPIWDSIPRDLPTHLHALPHACILFDIPIGMYLLWAIRQRRWSIQAQDARWWQSIILASYPAVLILMLSLSVTIGAPSGYLLWMAIPLALVLLAATHWLNQQTQRATWAVLAGFVGMTYAHTGGLLDQAFFLGSVGLAAYGYFGSSFALVITWAFFIVWSLLPHTLPVDYSDLPRAMILFCIVCGGYMTSQFKHYRWNPSNSTPSSDGEGITR
;
A
#
# COMPACT_ATOMS: atom_id res chain seq x y z
N MET A 1 18.06 -2.38 -11.25
CA MET A 1 17.63 -3.79 -11.36
C MET A 1 17.41 -4.47 -9.99
N LYS A 2 18.40 -4.54 -9.09
CA LYS A 2 18.27 -5.22 -7.78
C LYS A 2 17.10 -4.69 -6.92
N GLN A 3 16.93 -3.36 -6.84
CA GLN A 3 15.84 -2.74 -6.07
C GLN A 3 14.45 -3.11 -6.64
N THR A 4 14.29 -3.10 -7.96
CA THR A 4 13.05 -3.49 -8.66
C THR A 4 12.68 -4.94 -8.35
N ILE A 5 13.66 -5.86 -8.37
CA ILE A 5 13.45 -7.28 -8.03
C ILE A 5 12.99 -7.41 -6.57
N HIS A 6 13.65 -6.72 -5.63
CA HIS A 6 13.24 -6.75 -4.22
C HIS A 6 11.80 -6.23 -4.04
N THR A 7 11.45 -5.11 -4.66
CA THR A 7 10.08 -4.57 -4.60
C THR A 7 9.07 -5.56 -5.14
N LEU A 8 9.35 -6.20 -6.27
CA LEU A 8 8.48 -7.23 -6.84
C LEU A 8 8.30 -8.41 -5.88
N ILE A 9 9.38 -8.92 -5.28
CA ILE A 9 9.31 -10.02 -4.31
C ILE A 9 8.46 -9.62 -3.09
N ILE A 10 8.64 -8.40 -2.57
CA ILE A 10 7.86 -7.91 -1.42
C ILE A 10 6.37 -7.85 -1.76
N VAL A 11 6.02 -7.31 -2.94
CA VAL A 11 4.63 -7.22 -3.39
C VAL A 11 4.02 -8.61 -3.57
N ILE A 12 4.73 -9.54 -4.22
CA ILE A 12 4.28 -10.93 -4.38
C ILE A 12 4.10 -11.60 -3.01
N ALA A 13 5.04 -11.41 -2.09
CA ALA A 13 4.95 -11.97 -0.74
C ALA A 13 3.76 -11.43 0.04
N LEU A 14 3.47 -10.13 -0.09
CA LEU A 14 2.33 -9.48 0.56
C LEU A 14 1.01 -10.06 0.05
N LEU A 15 0.89 -10.18 -1.28
CA LEU A 15 -0.28 -10.74 -1.94
C LEU A 15 -0.48 -12.21 -1.59
N ALA A 16 0.59 -13.01 -1.66
CA ALA A 16 0.55 -14.43 -1.32
C ALA A 16 0.17 -14.65 0.14
N THR A 17 0.68 -13.82 1.07
CA THR A 17 0.28 -13.86 2.48
C THR A 17 -1.20 -13.50 2.63
N SER A 18 -1.65 -12.41 2.02
CA SER A 18 -3.04 -11.95 2.13
C SER A 18 -4.04 -12.98 1.57
N MET A 19 -3.75 -13.54 0.39
CA MET A 19 -4.57 -14.60 -0.22
C MET A 19 -4.50 -15.90 0.60
N GLY A 20 -3.30 -16.26 1.07
CA GLY A 20 -3.07 -17.47 1.86
C GLY A 20 -3.85 -17.49 3.16
N VAL A 21 -3.92 -16.36 3.88
CA VAL A 21 -4.77 -16.21 5.08
C VAL A 21 -6.24 -16.44 4.73
N GLY A 22 -6.73 -15.80 3.66
CA GLY A 22 -8.11 -15.98 3.20
C GLY A 22 -8.44 -17.44 2.85
N VAL A 23 -7.59 -18.12 2.07
CA VAL A 23 -7.77 -19.53 1.71
C VAL A 23 -7.71 -20.43 2.94
N ALA A 24 -6.75 -20.20 3.84
CA ALA A 24 -6.62 -21.00 5.07
C ALA A 24 -7.81 -20.82 6.02
N ALA A 25 -8.41 -19.62 6.06
CA ALA A 25 -9.62 -19.34 6.83
C ALA A 25 -10.82 -20.13 6.30
N HIS A 26 -11.06 -20.09 4.98
CA HIS A 26 -12.17 -20.81 4.36
C HIS A 26 -12.03 -22.34 4.44
N ALA A 27 -10.80 -22.84 4.60
CA ALA A 27 -10.52 -24.27 4.73
C ALA A 27 -10.46 -24.77 6.19
N ASP A 28 -10.73 -23.91 7.18
CA ASP A 28 -10.54 -24.20 8.61
C ASP A 28 -9.13 -24.69 8.97
N ARG A 29 -8.11 -24.16 8.26
CA ARG A 29 -6.69 -24.54 8.42
C ARG A 29 -5.81 -23.42 8.98
N LEU A 30 -6.37 -22.27 9.37
CA LEU A 30 -5.60 -21.10 9.85
C LEU A 30 -4.54 -21.46 10.90
N LEU A 31 -4.91 -22.22 11.94
CA LEU A 31 -4.00 -22.58 13.03
C LEU A 31 -2.81 -23.41 12.58
N ILE A 32 -3.06 -24.36 11.68
CA ILE A 32 -2.03 -25.29 11.18
C ILE A 32 -1.06 -24.54 10.26
N VAL A 33 -1.56 -23.56 9.49
CA VAL A 33 -0.78 -22.82 8.50
C VAL A 33 -0.05 -21.62 9.09
N ALA A 34 -0.54 -21.03 10.18
CA ALA A 34 -0.03 -19.79 10.75
C ALA A 34 1.48 -19.81 11.05
N LEU A 35 1.94 -20.74 11.90
CA LEU A 35 3.36 -20.79 12.27
C LEU A 35 4.28 -21.11 11.06
N PRO A 36 3.99 -22.11 10.21
CA PRO A 36 4.76 -22.34 8.98
C PRO A 36 4.81 -21.11 8.06
N ALA A 37 3.69 -20.41 7.90
CA ALA A 37 3.62 -19.21 7.07
C ALA A 37 4.49 -18.08 7.64
N ALA A 38 4.46 -17.85 8.96
CA ALA A 38 5.31 -16.86 9.61
C ALA A 38 6.81 -17.16 9.42
N VAL A 39 7.22 -18.42 9.63
CA VAL A 39 8.61 -18.85 9.42
C VAL A 39 9.03 -18.67 7.96
N GLY A 40 8.18 -19.10 7.02
CA GLY A 40 8.43 -18.95 5.59
C GLY A 40 8.58 -17.48 5.18
N LEU A 41 7.70 -16.61 5.70
CA LEU A 41 7.76 -15.18 5.44
C LEU A 41 9.04 -14.55 6.01
N ILE A 42 9.42 -14.89 7.25
CA ILE A 42 10.67 -14.44 7.86
C ILE A 42 11.87 -14.82 6.99
N MET A 43 11.97 -16.09 6.56
CA MET A 43 13.06 -16.56 5.72
C MET A 43 13.12 -15.83 4.38
N LEU A 44 11.96 -15.65 3.73
CA LEU A 44 11.83 -14.94 2.47
C LEU A 44 12.30 -13.49 2.60
N LEU A 45 11.76 -12.72 3.55
CA LEU A 45 12.10 -11.31 3.70
C LEU A 45 13.55 -11.10 4.15
N ARG A 46 14.06 -12.01 4.99
CA ARG A 46 15.48 -12.02 5.40
C ARG A 46 16.43 -12.18 4.22
N SER A 47 16.05 -12.93 3.19
CA SER A 47 16.88 -13.16 2.01
C SER A 47 17.10 -11.89 1.15
N LEU A 48 16.25 -10.87 1.31
CA LEU A 48 16.31 -9.61 0.54
C LEU A 48 17.45 -8.67 1.00
N GLY A 49 18.09 -8.97 2.12
CA GLY A 49 19.11 -8.13 2.74
C GLY A 49 18.50 -7.01 3.61
N ALA A 50 19.32 -6.45 4.49
CA ALA A 50 18.87 -5.63 5.62
C ALA A 50 17.94 -4.47 5.25
N SER A 51 18.27 -3.67 4.23
CA SER A 51 17.47 -2.50 3.85
C SER A 51 16.10 -2.90 3.28
N ALA A 52 16.06 -3.84 2.34
CA ALA A 52 14.82 -4.29 1.72
C ALA A 52 13.95 -5.07 2.70
N GLU A 53 14.55 -5.87 3.57
CA GLU A 53 13.86 -6.57 4.66
C GLU A 53 13.13 -5.60 5.59
N ARG A 54 13.80 -4.52 6.04
CA ARG A 54 13.17 -3.50 6.91
C ARG A 54 12.00 -2.81 6.22
N ALA A 55 12.16 -2.46 4.93
CA ALA A 55 11.08 -1.88 4.14
C ALA A 55 9.91 -2.85 3.98
N ALA A 56 10.20 -4.14 3.74
CA ALA A 56 9.20 -5.18 3.66
C ALA A 56 8.41 -5.30 4.98
N TRP A 57 9.09 -5.37 6.12
CA TRP A 57 8.41 -5.44 7.41
C TRP A 57 7.52 -4.24 7.68
N ALA A 58 7.93 -3.03 7.29
CA ALA A 58 7.08 -1.86 7.39
C ALA A 58 5.83 -1.96 6.51
N ILE A 59 5.97 -2.45 5.27
CA ILE A 59 4.83 -2.70 4.37
C ILE A 59 3.87 -3.73 4.97
N PHE A 60 4.41 -4.84 5.50
CA PHE A 60 3.59 -5.84 6.19
C PHE A 60 2.95 -5.29 7.47
N THR A 61 3.60 -4.39 8.21
CA THR A 61 3.00 -3.71 9.35
C THR A 61 1.83 -2.82 8.93
N VAL A 62 1.91 -2.14 7.77
CA VAL A 62 0.75 -1.39 7.23
C VAL A 62 -0.38 -2.36 6.86
N TRP A 63 -0.07 -3.44 6.13
CA TRP A 63 -1.05 -4.46 5.78
C TRP A 63 -1.74 -5.06 7.01
N LEU A 64 -0.98 -5.33 8.07
CA LEU A 64 -1.48 -5.81 9.35
C LEU A 64 -2.52 -4.86 9.97
N GLY A 65 -2.37 -3.54 9.77
CA GLY A 65 -3.40 -2.57 10.19
C GLY A 65 -4.63 -2.58 9.29
N THR A 66 -4.47 -2.86 7.99
CA THR A 66 -5.58 -2.81 7.01
C THR A 66 -6.56 -3.99 7.11
N THR A 67 -6.16 -5.09 7.75
CA THR A 67 -7.04 -6.27 7.96
C THR A 67 -8.32 -5.92 8.71
N TYR A 68 -8.30 -4.83 9.49
CA TYR A 68 -9.42 -4.37 10.31
C TYR A 68 -10.34 -3.38 9.60
N ILE A 69 -10.00 -2.86 8.42
CA ILE A 69 -10.84 -1.82 7.78
C ILE A 69 -12.20 -2.39 7.32
N GLN A 70 -12.39 -3.71 7.36
CA GLN A 70 -13.57 -4.38 6.81
C GLN A 70 -14.89 -3.96 7.48
N GLN A 71 -14.93 -3.68 8.79
CA GLN A 71 -16.17 -3.24 9.45
C GLN A 71 -16.35 -1.72 9.40
N GLY A 72 -15.33 -0.98 8.98
CA GLY A 72 -15.38 0.47 8.75
C GLY A 72 -15.62 1.29 10.02
N THR A 73 -15.38 0.73 11.21
CA THR A 73 -15.58 1.47 12.45
C THR A 73 -14.48 2.51 12.66
N LEU A 74 -14.79 3.63 13.33
CA LEU A 74 -13.79 4.66 13.66
C LEU A 74 -12.61 4.08 14.46
N LEU A 75 -12.88 3.07 15.29
CA LEU A 75 -11.86 2.38 16.08
C LEU A 75 -10.88 1.61 15.18
N GLU A 76 -11.37 0.85 14.21
CA GLU A 76 -10.54 0.12 13.24
C GLU A 76 -9.73 1.06 12.33
N MET A 77 -10.32 2.19 11.94
CA MET A 77 -9.60 3.25 11.24
C MET A 77 -8.46 3.81 12.10
N GLY A 78 -8.73 4.05 13.39
CA GLY A 78 -7.71 4.48 14.35
C GLY A 78 -6.57 3.46 14.48
N ILE A 79 -6.89 2.17 14.52
CA ILE A 79 -5.90 1.09 14.55
C ILE A 79 -5.09 1.03 13.26
N THR A 80 -5.71 1.19 12.10
CA THR A 80 -5.00 1.28 10.82
C THR A 80 -3.97 2.42 10.83
N VAL A 81 -4.38 3.61 11.29
CA VAL A 81 -3.50 4.77 11.42
C VAL A 81 -2.36 4.50 12.40
N PHE A 82 -2.66 3.83 13.52
CA PHE A 82 -1.67 3.43 14.51
C PHE A 82 -0.59 2.52 13.89
N TYR A 83 -0.99 1.48 13.17
CA TYR A 83 -0.06 0.57 12.46
C TYR A 83 0.74 1.29 11.37
N GLY A 84 0.11 2.16 10.59
CA GLY A 84 0.80 3.00 9.62
C GLY A 84 1.86 3.92 10.25
N GLY A 85 1.51 4.55 11.38
CA GLY A 85 2.44 5.36 12.17
C GLY A 85 3.62 4.53 12.70
N PHE A 86 3.36 3.34 13.22
CA PHE A 86 4.39 2.43 13.71
C PHE A 86 5.30 1.92 12.59
N ALA A 87 4.75 1.65 11.40
CA ALA A 87 5.54 1.30 10.22
C ALA A 87 6.51 2.43 9.84
N LEU A 88 6.02 3.68 9.78
CA LEU A 88 6.84 4.85 9.46
C LEU A 88 7.92 5.10 10.51
N LEU A 89 7.54 5.12 11.80
CA LEU A 89 8.51 5.24 12.89
C LEU A 89 9.50 4.06 12.90
N GLY A 90 9.04 2.88 12.50
CA GLY A 90 9.80 1.66 12.29
C GLY A 90 10.92 1.81 11.25
N VAL A 91 10.63 2.49 10.14
CA VAL A 91 11.59 2.74 9.04
C VAL A 91 12.51 3.91 9.35
N TYR A 92 11.97 5.00 9.91
CA TYR A 92 12.69 6.27 9.96
C TYR A 92 13.26 6.63 11.34
N ARG A 93 12.72 6.09 12.43
CA ARG A 93 13.15 6.42 13.79
C ARG A 93 13.79 5.25 14.52
N SER A 94 13.07 4.15 14.69
CA SER A 94 13.55 3.00 15.44
C SER A 94 12.84 1.72 14.99
N PRO A 95 13.56 0.65 14.61
CA PRO A 95 12.93 -0.61 14.23
C PRO A 95 12.15 -1.27 15.38
N TYR A 96 12.34 -0.84 16.63
CA TYR A 96 11.53 -1.29 17.76
C TYR A 96 10.04 -0.93 17.61
N PHE A 97 9.68 0.09 16.82
CA PHE A 97 8.27 0.35 16.51
C PHE A 97 7.65 -0.79 15.68
N LEU A 98 8.42 -1.43 14.79
CA LEU A 98 7.92 -2.61 14.08
C LEU A 98 7.69 -3.76 15.06
N VAL A 99 8.63 -4.02 15.98
CA VAL A 99 8.47 -5.02 17.05
C VAL A 99 7.20 -4.76 17.86
N GLY A 100 7.01 -3.50 18.28
CA GLY A 100 5.84 -3.08 19.04
C GLY A 100 4.53 -3.36 18.30
N ALA A 101 4.46 -3.04 17.00
CA ALA A 101 3.26 -3.30 16.19
C ALA A 101 2.91 -4.79 16.13
N TRP A 102 3.91 -5.64 15.84
CA TRP A 102 3.70 -7.08 15.73
C TRP A 102 3.39 -7.75 17.07
N LEU A 103 3.99 -7.32 18.18
CA LEU A 103 3.68 -7.87 19.51
C LEU A 103 2.38 -7.32 20.10
N PHE A 104 1.96 -6.12 19.70
CA PHE A 104 0.67 -5.54 20.07
C PHE A 104 -0.50 -6.21 19.34
N HIS A 105 -0.29 -6.69 18.12
CA HIS A 105 -1.36 -7.24 17.29
C HIS A 105 -2.12 -8.41 17.92
N PRO A 106 -1.48 -9.45 18.49
CA PRO A 106 -2.20 -10.51 19.19
C PRO A 106 -3.03 -10.02 20.39
N ILE A 107 -2.58 -8.95 21.06
CA ILE A 107 -3.31 -8.35 22.18
C ILE A 107 -4.59 -7.69 21.66
N TRP A 108 -4.47 -6.92 20.57
CA TRP A 108 -5.61 -6.33 19.88
C TRP A 108 -6.59 -7.39 19.36
N ASP A 109 -6.07 -8.47 18.77
CA ASP A 109 -6.87 -9.58 18.28
C ASP A 109 -7.60 -10.36 19.37
N SER A 110 -7.09 -10.33 20.60
CA SER A 110 -7.72 -10.99 21.75
C SER A 110 -8.89 -10.19 22.35
N ILE A 111 -9.12 -8.95 21.89
CA ILE A 111 -10.26 -8.15 22.35
C ILE A 111 -11.55 -8.75 21.77
N PRO A 112 -12.52 -9.15 22.62
CA PRO A 112 -13.77 -9.75 22.15
C PRO A 112 -14.50 -8.86 21.15
N ARG A 113 -14.81 -9.41 19.98
CA ARG A 113 -15.60 -8.77 18.92
C ARG A 113 -16.23 -9.84 18.03
N ASP A 114 -17.27 -9.44 17.32
CA ASP A 114 -17.93 -10.32 16.36
C ASP A 114 -17.05 -10.49 15.12
N LEU A 115 -16.65 -11.73 14.85
CA LEU A 115 -15.94 -12.14 13.66
C LEU A 115 -16.84 -13.06 12.83
N PRO A 116 -16.74 -13.05 11.49
CA PRO A 116 -17.32 -14.11 10.66
C PRO A 116 -16.90 -15.49 11.17
N THR A 117 -17.80 -16.48 11.05
CA THR A 117 -17.59 -17.84 11.60
C THR A 117 -16.25 -18.48 11.18
N HIS A 118 -15.86 -18.31 9.91
CA HIS A 118 -14.60 -18.81 9.35
C HIS A 118 -13.34 -18.09 9.87
N LEU A 119 -13.50 -17.00 10.63
CA LEU A 119 -12.42 -16.22 11.26
C LEU A 119 -12.37 -16.38 12.79
N HIS A 120 -13.18 -17.24 13.40
CA HIS A 120 -13.14 -17.45 14.85
C HIS A 120 -11.79 -17.97 15.36
N ALA A 121 -11.05 -18.72 14.54
CA ALA A 121 -9.71 -19.19 14.86
C ALA A 121 -8.62 -18.10 14.70
N LEU A 122 -8.98 -16.92 14.18
CA LEU A 122 -8.04 -15.85 13.82
C LEU A 122 -7.21 -15.38 15.02
N PRO A 123 -7.75 -15.09 16.22
CA PRO A 123 -6.93 -14.59 17.33
C PRO A 123 -5.80 -15.56 17.73
N HIS A 124 -6.11 -16.86 17.75
CA HIS A 124 -5.14 -17.91 18.04
C HIS A 124 -4.13 -18.09 16.91
N ALA A 125 -4.56 -17.97 15.65
CA ALA A 125 -3.68 -18.00 14.50
C ALA A 125 -2.71 -16.80 14.49
N CYS A 126 -3.17 -15.61 14.86
CA CYS A 126 -2.36 -14.40 14.97
C CYS A 126 -1.31 -14.50 16.08
N ILE A 127 -1.62 -15.13 17.22
CA ILE A 127 -0.58 -15.48 18.22
C ILE A 127 0.54 -16.32 17.59
N LEU A 128 0.17 -17.36 16.81
CA LEU A 128 1.13 -18.24 16.15
C LEU A 128 1.87 -17.59 14.98
N PHE A 129 1.30 -16.56 14.36
CA PHE A 129 1.88 -15.86 13.23
C PHE A 129 2.75 -14.67 13.68
N ASP A 130 2.22 -13.80 14.54
CA ASP A 130 2.82 -12.51 14.88
C ASP A 130 3.91 -12.61 15.93
N ILE A 131 3.76 -13.47 16.95
CA ILE A 131 4.78 -13.59 18.02
C ILE A 131 6.13 -14.03 17.42
N PRO A 132 6.21 -15.09 16.58
CA PRO A 132 7.48 -15.45 15.94
C PRO A 132 8.08 -14.30 15.13
N ILE A 133 7.25 -13.51 14.43
CA ILE A 133 7.69 -12.34 13.67
C ILE A 133 8.23 -11.25 14.61
N GLY A 134 7.47 -10.85 15.63
CA GLY A 134 7.91 -9.86 16.62
C GLY A 134 9.21 -10.26 17.32
N MET A 135 9.35 -11.53 17.70
CA MET A 135 10.56 -12.09 18.30
C MET A 135 11.74 -12.11 17.31
N TYR A 136 11.49 -12.45 16.05
CA TYR A 136 12.48 -12.36 14.98
C TYR A 136 12.97 -10.93 14.79
N LEU A 137 12.07 -9.96 14.71
CA LEU A 137 12.40 -8.54 14.55
C LEU A 137 13.27 -8.06 15.73
N LEU A 138 12.91 -8.44 16.96
CA LEU A 138 13.69 -8.11 18.17
C LEU A 138 15.10 -8.71 18.11
N TRP A 139 15.22 -9.97 17.69
CA TRP A 139 16.52 -10.63 17.50
C TRP A 139 17.33 -9.95 16.38
N ALA A 140 16.73 -9.62 15.24
CA ALA A 140 17.40 -8.94 14.14
C ALA A 140 17.97 -7.58 14.56
N ILE A 141 17.24 -6.82 15.38
CA ILE A 141 17.73 -5.56 15.98
C ILE A 141 18.91 -5.82 16.90
N ARG A 142 18.83 -6.82 17.78
CA ARG A 142 19.93 -7.20 18.68
C ARG A 142 21.20 -7.59 17.92
N GLN A 143 21.05 -8.24 16.76
CA GLN A 143 22.15 -8.59 15.85
C GLN A 143 22.67 -7.39 15.04
N ARG A 144 22.18 -6.17 15.31
CA ARG A 144 22.52 -4.93 14.60
C ARG A 144 22.33 -5.05 13.08
N ARG A 145 21.38 -5.89 12.65
CA ARG A 145 21.15 -6.18 11.24
C ARG A 145 20.68 -4.96 10.47
N TRP A 146 19.89 -4.11 11.13
CA TRP A 146 19.50 -2.81 10.61
C TRP A 146 20.35 -1.74 11.27
N SER A 147 21.13 -1.01 10.47
CA SER A 147 21.76 0.20 10.95
C SER A 147 20.66 1.18 11.37
N ILE A 148 20.66 1.57 12.63
CA ILE A 148 19.95 2.78 13.06
C ILE A 148 20.74 3.91 12.41
N GLN A 149 20.28 4.39 11.25
CA GLN A 149 20.89 5.54 10.60
C GLN A 149 20.94 6.68 11.62
N ALA A 150 22.12 7.27 11.79
CA ALA A 150 22.27 8.48 12.58
C ALA A 150 21.23 9.49 12.08
N GLN A 151 20.44 10.05 12.99
CA GLN A 151 19.31 10.89 12.63
C GLN A 151 19.84 12.18 11.99
N ASP A 152 19.90 12.22 10.65
CA ASP A 152 20.02 13.48 9.94
C ASP A 152 18.81 14.34 10.29
N ALA A 153 19.01 15.63 10.60
CA ALA A 153 17.96 16.57 11.03
C ALA A 153 16.75 16.69 10.08
N ARG A 154 16.77 16.03 8.92
CA ARG A 154 15.73 16.03 7.88
C ARG A 154 14.87 14.76 7.83
N TRP A 155 15.07 13.79 8.72
CA TRP A 155 14.29 12.52 8.71
C TRP A 155 12.77 12.72 8.76
N TRP A 156 12.29 13.76 9.44
CA TRP A 156 10.88 14.13 9.46
C TRP A 156 10.33 14.47 8.06
N GLN A 157 11.14 15.07 7.18
CA GLN A 157 10.73 15.33 5.80
C GLN A 157 10.52 14.01 5.05
N SER A 158 11.39 13.02 5.25
CA SER A 158 11.23 11.69 4.66
C SER A 158 9.98 10.99 5.18
N ILE A 159 9.66 11.12 6.48
CA ILE A 159 8.38 10.61 7.02
C ILE A 159 7.21 11.30 6.37
N ILE A 160 7.19 12.63 6.31
CA ILE A 160 6.08 13.38 5.71
C ILE A 160 5.89 12.95 4.25
N LEU A 161 6.98 12.82 3.48
CA LEU A 161 6.92 12.39 2.09
C LEU A 161 6.45 10.93 1.93
N ALA A 162 6.84 10.04 2.86
CA ALA A 162 6.45 8.63 2.83
C ALA A 162 5.06 8.35 3.40
N SER A 163 4.58 9.18 4.33
CA SER A 163 3.24 9.10 4.92
C SER A 163 2.20 9.76 4.02
N TYR A 164 2.61 10.67 3.14
CA TYR A 164 1.73 11.39 2.25
C TYR A 164 0.79 10.50 1.43
N PRO A 165 1.27 9.45 0.72
CA PRO A 165 0.38 8.54 -0.01
C PRO A 165 -0.59 7.80 0.92
N ALA A 166 -0.15 7.44 2.14
CA ALA A 166 -0.99 6.75 3.11
C ALA A 166 -2.13 7.64 3.61
N VAL A 167 -1.88 8.93 3.86
CA VAL A 167 -2.91 9.91 4.23
C VAL A 167 -3.92 10.08 3.08
N LEU A 168 -3.44 10.15 1.83
CA LEU A 168 -4.31 10.25 0.66
C LEU A 168 -5.15 9.00 0.46
N ILE A 169 -4.57 7.82 0.65
CA ILE A 169 -5.32 6.55 0.64
C ILE A 169 -6.38 6.56 1.74
N LEU A 170 -6.03 6.93 2.97
CA LEU A 170 -6.99 6.99 4.08
C LEU A 170 -8.16 7.93 3.77
N MET A 171 -7.86 9.12 3.23
CA MET A 171 -8.88 10.09 2.83
C MET A 171 -9.79 9.52 1.72
N LEU A 172 -9.22 8.82 0.74
CA LEU A 172 -9.98 8.19 -0.34
C LEU A 172 -10.85 7.05 0.21
N SER A 173 -10.31 6.18 1.06
CA SER A 173 -11.04 5.12 1.74
C SER A 173 -12.23 5.68 2.53
N LEU A 174 -12.00 6.69 3.39
CA LEU A 174 -13.04 7.35 4.16
C LEU A 174 -14.15 7.90 3.26
N SER A 175 -13.78 8.51 2.15
CA SER A 175 -14.74 9.11 1.22
C SER A 175 -15.56 8.05 0.48
N VAL A 176 -14.96 6.89 0.15
CA VAL A 176 -15.70 5.75 -0.41
C VAL A 176 -16.63 5.14 0.64
N THR A 177 -16.14 4.88 1.86
CA THR A 177 -16.92 4.28 2.94
C THR A 177 -18.11 5.13 3.35
N ILE A 178 -17.96 6.45 3.38
CA ILE A 178 -19.06 7.39 3.73
C ILE A 178 -19.94 7.68 2.50
N GLY A 179 -19.31 7.87 1.34
CA GLY A 179 -19.98 8.32 0.12
C GLY A 179 -20.77 7.24 -0.60
N ALA A 180 -20.35 5.97 -0.55
CA ALA A 180 -21.03 4.88 -1.25
C ALA A 180 -22.43 4.63 -0.68
N PRO A 181 -22.62 4.36 0.64
CA PRO A 181 -23.94 4.05 1.19
C PRO A 181 -24.91 5.23 1.15
N SER A 182 -24.39 6.46 1.03
CA SER A 182 -25.18 7.69 1.00
C SER A 182 -25.56 8.14 -0.41
N GLY A 183 -25.11 7.44 -1.46
CA GLY A 183 -25.34 7.82 -2.86
C GLY A 183 -24.60 9.08 -3.31
N TYR A 184 -23.70 9.64 -2.47
CA TYR A 184 -22.93 10.84 -2.80
C TYR A 184 -21.62 10.55 -3.52
N LEU A 185 -21.22 9.28 -3.64
CA LEU A 185 -19.91 8.90 -4.19
C LEU A 185 -19.64 9.48 -5.58
N LEU A 186 -20.65 9.50 -6.46
CA LEU A 186 -20.53 10.07 -7.80
C LEU A 186 -20.21 11.57 -7.77
N TRP A 187 -20.86 12.32 -6.87
CA TRP A 187 -20.65 13.75 -6.69
C TRP A 187 -19.31 14.07 -6.03
N MET A 188 -18.83 13.16 -5.17
CA MET A 188 -17.54 13.32 -4.49
C MET A 188 -16.34 12.97 -5.39
N ALA A 189 -16.53 12.18 -6.46
CA ALA A 189 -15.45 11.73 -7.32
C ALA A 189 -14.56 12.87 -7.86
N ILE A 190 -15.16 13.91 -8.43
CA ILE A 190 -14.41 15.05 -8.99
C ILE A 190 -13.74 15.88 -7.88
N PRO A 191 -14.44 16.32 -6.80
CA PRO A 191 -13.79 16.99 -5.67
C PRO A 191 -12.61 16.21 -5.09
N LEU A 192 -12.75 14.90 -4.90
CA LEU A 192 -11.68 14.04 -4.38
C LEU A 192 -10.48 14.00 -5.32
N ALA A 193 -10.72 13.87 -6.63
CA ALA A 193 -9.66 13.94 -7.62
C ALA A 193 -8.94 15.29 -7.58
N LEU A 194 -9.67 16.41 -7.49
CA LEU A 194 -9.08 17.74 -7.41
C LEU A 194 -8.25 17.95 -6.14
N VAL A 195 -8.73 17.48 -4.97
CA VAL A 195 -7.95 17.51 -3.73
C VAL A 195 -6.67 16.68 -3.89
N LEU A 196 -6.76 15.49 -4.50
CA LEU A 196 -5.61 14.63 -4.75
C LEU A 196 -4.58 15.27 -5.71
N LEU A 197 -5.06 15.94 -6.75
CA LEU A 197 -4.23 16.68 -7.71
C LEU A 197 -3.50 17.84 -7.00
N ALA A 198 -4.23 18.64 -6.23
CA ALA A 198 -3.67 19.74 -5.47
C ALA A 198 -2.62 19.25 -4.46
N ALA A 199 -2.94 18.17 -3.75
CA ALA A 199 -2.06 17.50 -2.80
C ALA A 199 -0.75 17.04 -3.46
N THR A 200 -0.85 16.34 -4.58
CA THR A 200 0.33 15.76 -5.25
C THR A 200 1.14 16.76 -6.07
N HIS A 201 0.57 17.90 -6.46
CA HIS A 201 1.23 18.87 -7.35
C HIS A 201 2.51 19.49 -6.76
N TRP A 202 2.55 19.64 -5.43
CA TRP A 202 3.66 20.25 -4.70
C TRP A 202 4.78 19.27 -4.35
N LEU A 203 4.59 17.98 -4.64
CA LEU A 203 5.61 16.97 -4.42
C LEU A 203 6.71 17.09 -5.48
N ASN A 204 7.93 16.74 -5.11
CA ASN A 204 8.98 16.54 -6.10
C ASN A 204 8.58 15.40 -7.05
N GLN A 205 9.16 15.39 -8.25
CA GLN A 205 8.82 14.44 -9.32
C GLN A 205 8.84 12.97 -8.88
N GLN A 206 9.86 12.57 -8.12
CA GLN A 206 10.03 11.18 -7.70
C GLN A 206 8.96 10.76 -6.69
N THR A 207 8.70 11.60 -5.68
CA THR A 207 7.64 11.37 -4.70
C THR A 207 6.29 11.36 -5.39
N GLN A 208 6.04 12.31 -6.31
CA GLN A 208 4.80 12.36 -7.06
C GLN A 208 4.54 11.06 -7.84
N ARG A 209 5.54 10.56 -8.59
CA ARG A 209 5.45 9.26 -9.29
C ARG A 209 5.16 8.10 -8.33
N ALA A 210 5.87 8.06 -7.20
CA ALA A 210 5.66 7.02 -6.18
C ALA A 210 4.22 7.07 -5.63
N THR A 211 3.74 8.26 -5.29
CA THR A 211 2.38 8.49 -4.80
C THR A 211 1.34 8.01 -5.81
N TRP A 212 1.47 8.37 -7.09
CA TRP A 212 0.55 7.94 -8.15
C TRP A 212 0.59 6.43 -8.40
N ALA A 213 1.76 5.79 -8.30
CA ALA A 213 1.88 4.34 -8.41
C ALA A 213 1.20 3.61 -7.24
N VAL A 214 1.38 4.12 -6.03
CA VAL A 214 0.74 3.58 -4.80
C VAL A 214 -0.78 3.75 -4.87
N LEU A 215 -1.26 4.91 -5.30
CA LEU A 215 -2.69 5.18 -5.49
C LEU A 215 -3.30 4.30 -6.58
N ALA A 216 -2.57 4.03 -7.67
CA ALA A 216 -3.02 3.10 -8.70
C ALA A 216 -3.21 1.68 -8.12
N GLY A 217 -2.25 1.21 -7.32
CA GLY A 217 -2.39 -0.08 -6.62
C GLY A 217 -3.60 -0.11 -5.69
N PHE A 218 -3.85 0.97 -4.95
CA PHE A 218 -5.02 1.09 -4.07
C PHE A 218 -6.35 1.09 -4.85
N VAL A 219 -6.45 1.87 -5.94
CA VAL A 219 -7.64 1.87 -6.81
C VAL A 219 -7.90 0.48 -7.41
N GLY A 220 -6.86 -0.21 -7.85
CA GLY A 220 -6.97 -1.59 -8.31
C GLY A 220 -7.48 -2.54 -7.22
N MET A 221 -7.05 -2.36 -5.97
CA MET A 221 -7.48 -3.16 -4.82
C MET A 221 -8.98 -3.02 -4.57
N THR A 222 -9.58 -1.85 -4.85
CA THR A 222 -11.03 -1.63 -4.74
C THR A 222 -11.81 -2.66 -5.57
N TYR A 223 -11.33 -3.01 -6.77
CA TYR A 223 -11.95 -4.05 -7.60
C TYR A 223 -11.68 -5.46 -7.08
N ALA A 224 -10.48 -5.75 -6.58
CA ALA A 224 -10.15 -7.09 -6.08
C ALA A 224 -11.10 -7.58 -4.97
N HIS A 225 -11.70 -6.65 -4.21
CA HIS A 225 -12.68 -6.96 -3.16
C HIS A 225 -14.05 -7.45 -3.67
N THR A 226 -14.34 -7.37 -4.98
CA THR A 226 -15.56 -7.98 -5.56
C THR A 226 -15.53 -9.51 -5.50
N GLY A 227 -14.35 -10.11 -5.30
CA GLY A 227 -14.16 -11.56 -5.26
C GLY A 227 -14.04 -12.23 -6.62
N GLY A 228 -14.24 -11.50 -7.72
CA GLY A 228 -14.12 -12.05 -9.09
C GLY A 228 -12.66 -12.36 -9.46
N LEU A 229 -12.40 -13.53 -10.07
CA LEU A 229 -11.07 -13.90 -10.53
C LEU A 229 -10.49 -12.88 -11.53
N LEU A 230 -11.34 -12.35 -12.42
CA LEU A 230 -10.95 -11.31 -13.37
C LEU A 230 -10.56 -10.00 -12.68
N ASP A 231 -11.29 -9.59 -11.64
CA ASP A 231 -10.98 -8.39 -10.87
C ASP A 231 -9.68 -8.53 -10.08
N GLN A 232 -9.40 -9.72 -9.54
CA GLN A 232 -8.11 -10.02 -8.91
C GLN A 232 -6.96 -9.99 -9.93
N ALA A 233 -7.14 -10.59 -11.11
CA ALA A 233 -6.14 -10.56 -12.18
C ALA A 233 -5.89 -9.13 -12.67
N PHE A 234 -6.94 -8.32 -12.81
CA PHE A 234 -6.86 -6.91 -13.14
C PHE A 234 -6.09 -6.12 -12.09
N PHE A 235 -6.39 -6.32 -10.81
CA PHE A 235 -5.64 -5.71 -9.72
C PHE A 235 -4.15 -6.04 -9.82
N LEU A 236 -3.78 -7.30 -9.97
CA LEU A 236 -2.37 -7.72 -10.11
C LEU A 236 -1.70 -7.09 -11.32
N GLY A 237 -2.38 -7.06 -12.47
CA GLY A 237 -1.91 -6.39 -13.68
C GLY A 237 -1.70 -4.88 -13.48
N SER A 238 -2.64 -4.21 -12.81
CA SER A 238 -2.57 -2.78 -12.52
C SER A 238 -1.43 -2.43 -11.58
N VAL A 239 -1.16 -3.26 -10.55
CA VAL A 239 -0.01 -3.12 -9.66
C VAL A 239 1.30 -3.32 -10.42
N GLY A 240 1.37 -4.34 -11.27
CA GLY A 240 2.55 -4.60 -12.10
C GLY A 240 2.85 -3.43 -13.04
N LEU A 241 1.81 -2.89 -13.69
CA LEU A 241 1.94 -1.76 -14.60
C LEU A 241 2.26 -0.46 -13.85
N ALA A 242 1.70 -0.25 -12.65
CA ALA A 242 2.03 0.88 -11.80
C ALA A 242 3.48 0.83 -11.30
N ALA A 243 3.97 -0.35 -10.93
CA ALA A 243 5.37 -0.56 -10.55
C ALA A 243 6.31 -0.29 -11.73
N TYR A 244 5.99 -0.81 -12.93
CA TYR A 244 6.73 -0.47 -14.15
C TYR A 244 6.65 1.04 -14.47
N GLY A 245 5.50 1.64 -14.19
CA GLY A 245 5.24 3.07 -14.24
C GLY A 245 6.21 3.91 -13.40
N TYR A 246 6.48 3.44 -12.18
CA TYR A 246 7.40 4.08 -11.26
C TYR A 246 8.88 3.86 -11.63
N PHE A 247 9.26 2.61 -11.91
CA PHE A 247 10.67 2.23 -12.11
C PHE A 247 11.19 2.40 -13.54
N GLY A 248 10.30 2.31 -14.53
CA GLY A 248 10.66 2.28 -15.94
C GLY A 248 10.13 3.51 -16.68
N SER A 249 8.83 3.53 -16.95
CA SER A 249 8.22 4.55 -17.82
C SER A 249 6.99 5.16 -17.19
N SER A 250 7.01 6.47 -16.91
CA SER A 250 5.82 7.20 -16.46
C SER A 250 4.62 7.07 -17.38
N PHE A 251 4.84 6.80 -18.66
CA PHE A 251 3.74 6.57 -19.59
C PHE A 251 2.92 5.33 -19.19
N ALA A 252 3.56 4.31 -18.61
CA ALA A 252 2.83 3.16 -18.07
C ALA A 252 1.90 3.54 -16.91
N LEU A 253 2.22 4.56 -16.09
CA LEU A 253 1.26 5.09 -15.11
C LEU A 253 0.03 5.69 -15.80
N VAL A 254 0.23 6.48 -16.86
CA VAL A 254 -0.88 7.05 -17.64
C VAL A 254 -1.76 5.93 -18.20
N ILE A 255 -1.14 4.88 -18.75
CA ILE A 255 -1.84 3.71 -19.24
C ILE A 255 -2.64 3.03 -18.11
N THR A 256 -2.04 2.77 -16.95
CA THR A 256 -2.74 2.13 -15.80
C THR A 256 -4.04 2.86 -15.46
N TRP A 257 -4.00 4.18 -15.37
CA TRP A 257 -5.19 4.96 -15.02
C TRP A 257 -6.22 5.04 -16.14
N ALA A 258 -5.80 5.02 -17.40
CA ALA A 258 -6.72 4.88 -18.52
C ALA A 258 -7.41 3.49 -18.51
N PHE A 259 -6.68 2.44 -18.13
CA PHE A 259 -7.26 1.10 -17.98
C PHE A 259 -8.31 1.03 -16.88
N PHE A 260 -8.18 1.77 -15.77
CA PHE A 260 -9.25 1.83 -14.76
C PHE A 260 -10.57 2.34 -15.34
N ILE A 261 -10.54 3.31 -16.26
CA ILE A 261 -11.75 3.81 -16.94
C ILE A 261 -12.40 2.69 -17.75
N VAL A 262 -11.62 1.99 -18.56
CA VAL A 262 -12.13 0.89 -19.40
C VAL A 262 -12.66 -0.25 -18.55
N TRP A 263 -11.93 -0.63 -17.49
CA TRP A 263 -12.33 -1.69 -16.57
C TRP A 263 -13.65 -1.36 -15.89
N SER A 264 -13.82 -0.11 -15.43
CA SER A 264 -15.06 0.37 -14.79
C SER A 264 -16.31 0.33 -15.67
N LEU A 265 -16.17 0.19 -17.00
CA LEU A 265 -17.30 0.05 -17.92
C LEU A 265 -17.82 -1.40 -17.98
N LEU A 266 -17.05 -2.36 -17.48
CA LEU A 266 -17.43 -3.76 -17.45
C LEU A 266 -18.39 -4.03 -16.28
N PRO A 267 -19.24 -5.06 -16.38
CA PRO A 267 -20.10 -5.45 -15.28
C PRO A 267 -19.26 -6.04 -14.13
N HIS A 268 -19.48 -5.54 -12.91
CA HIS A 268 -18.87 -6.04 -11.68
C HIS A 268 -19.94 -6.48 -10.68
N THR A 269 -19.65 -7.54 -9.93
CA THR A 269 -20.47 -7.94 -8.78
C THR A 269 -20.15 -7.03 -7.60
N LEU A 270 -20.97 -6.00 -7.42
CA LEU A 270 -20.85 -5.04 -6.32
C LEU A 270 -22.00 -5.21 -5.33
N PRO A 271 -21.78 -4.92 -4.03
CA PRO A 271 -22.88 -4.77 -3.08
C PRO A 271 -23.85 -3.68 -3.56
N VAL A 272 -25.14 -3.80 -3.20
CA VAL A 272 -26.22 -2.90 -3.66
C VAL A 272 -25.87 -1.42 -3.40
N ASP A 273 -25.28 -1.14 -2.24
CA ASP A 273 -24.88 0.20 -1.80
C ASP A 273 -23.66 0.78 -2.55
N TYR A 274 -23.07 0.00 -3.47
CA TYR A 274 -21.89 0.38 -4.26
C TYR A 274 -22.19 0.45 -5.77
N SER A 275 -23.47 0.45 -6.16
CA SER A 275 -23.88 0.46 -7.57
C SER A 275 -23.34 1.67 -8.37
N ASP A 276 -23.07 2.80 -7.72
CA ASP A 276 -22.48 4.00 -8.36
C ASP A 276 -20.94 4.00 -8.40
N LEU A 277 -20.27 3.06 -7.72
CA LEU A 277 -18.81 3.00 -7.64
C LEU A 277 -18.13 3.00 -9.01
N PRO A 278 -18.57 2.23 -10.04
CA PRO A 278 -17.90 2.23 -11.34
C PRO A 278 -17.98 3.60 -12.02
N ARG A 279 -19.13 4.29 -11.94
CA ARG A 279 -19.31 5.62 -12.53
C ARG A 279 -18.47 6.67 -11.82
N ALA A 280 -18.43 6.62 -10.50
CA ALA A 280 -17.57 7.48 -9.69
C ALA A 280 -16.09 7.25 -10.05
N MET A 281 -15.68 5.99 -10.22
CA MET A 281 -14.30 5.65 -10.59
C MET A 281 -13.92 6.15 -11.98
N ILE A 282 -14.83 6.09 -12.96
CA ILE A 282 -14.62 6.66 -14.29
C ILE A 282 -14.33 8.16 -14.18
N LEU A 283 -15.19 8.93 -13.50
CA LEU A 283 -14.99 10.37 -13.35
C LEU A 283 -13.68 10.69 -12.62
N PHE A 284 -13.41 9.99 -11.53
CA PHE A 284 -12.17 10.13 -10.77
C PHE A 284 -10.93 9.86 -11.64
N CYS A 285 -10.93 8.76 -12.40
CA CYS A 285 -9.82 8.35 -13.25
C CYS A 285 -9.65 9.24 -14.48
N ILE A 286 -10.72 9.84 -15.03
CA ILE A 286 -10.61 10.83 -16.12
C ILE A 286 -9.82 12.06 -15.63
N VAL A 287 -10.18 12.59 -14.46
CA VAL A 287 -9.51 13.78 -13.90
C VAL A 287 -8.04 13.46 -13.56
N CYS A 288 -7.81 12.36 -12.84
CA CYS A 288 -6.46 11.92 -12.46
C CYS A 288 -5.58 11.55 -13.67
N GLY A 289 -6.12 10.78 -14.62
CA GLY A 289 -5.45 10.38 -15.85
C GLY A 289 -5.13 11.56 -16.77
N GLY A 290 -6.05 12.53 -16.87
CA GLY A 290 -5.82 13.78 -17.61
C GLY A 290 -4.67 14.60 -17.01
N TYR A 291 -4.63 14.72 -15.68
CA TYR A 291 -3.52 15.37 -14.99
C TYR A 291 -2.18 14.70 -15.25
N MET A 292 -2.09 13.38 -15.09
CA MET A 292 -0.83 12.66 -15.34
C MET A 292 -0.40 12.73 -16.81
N THR A 293 -1.34 12.69 -17.75
CA THR A 293 -1.05 12.89 -19.18
C THR A 293 -0.42 14.26 -19.42
N SER A 294 -0.94 15.29 -18.77
CA SER A 294 -0.37 16.64 -18.77
C SER A 294 1.04 16.67 -18.16
N GLN A 295 1.26 16.04 -17.01
CA GLN A 295 2.58 15.95 -16.37
C GLN A 295 3.62 15.21 -17.24
N PHE A 296 3.18 14.17 -17.95
CA PHE A 296 4.01 13.43 -18.91
C PHE A 296 4.41 14.29 -20.11
N LYS A 297 3.46 15.03 -20.70
CA LYS A 297 3.70 15.91 -21.86
C LYS A 297 4.57 17.11 -21.51
N HIS A 298 4.34 17.77 -20.38
CA HIS A 298 5.03 19.00 -19.98
C HIS A 298 6.38 18.75 -19.27
N TYR A 299 7.11 17.72 -19.70
CA TYR A 299 8.49 17.39 -19.35
C TYR A 299 8.79 16.96 -17.90
N ARG A 300 7.91 17.22 -16.93
CA ARG A 300 8.16 16.80 -15.55
C ARG A 300 8.43 15.31 -15.45
N TRP A 301 7.83 14.45 -16.27
CA TRP A 301 7.99 13.00 -16.17
C TRP A 301 8.70 12.34 -17.37
N ASN A 302 9.27 13.14 -18.28
CA ASN A 302 9.98 12.63 -19.46
C ASN A 302 11.48 12.44 -19.16
N PRO A 303 12.02 11.20 -19.17
CA PRO A 303 13.42 10.94 -18.86
C PRO A 303 14.42 11.64 -19.80
N SER A 304 14.01 11.95 -21.04
CA SER A 304 14.89 12.60 -22.03
C SER A 304 15.29 14.02 -21.65
N ASN A 305 14.58 14.64 -20.70
CA ASN A 305 14.78 16.04 -20.34
C ASN A 305 15.59 16.24 -19.05
N SER A 306 16.00 15.15 -18.39
CA SER A 306 16.80 15.20 -17.17
C SER A 306 18.31 15.07 -17.43
N THR A 307 18.78 15.16 -18.68
CA THR A 307 20.22 15.32 -18.93
C THR A 307 20.68 16.62 -18.28
N PRO A 308 21.58 16.57 -17.27
CA PRO A 308 22.17 17.78 -16.75
C PRO A 308 22.85 18.49 -17.92
N SER A 309 22.45 19.73 -18.21
CA SER A 309 23.14 20.55 -19.19
C SER A 309 24.61 20.58 -18.80
N SER A 310 25.47 19.97 -19.60
CA SER A 310 26.93 19.95 -19.42
C SER A 310 27.57 21.33 -19.58
N ASP A 311 26.78 22.39 -19.72
CA ASP A 311 27.19 23.75 -20.06
C ASP A 311 27.79 24.53 -18.87
N GLY A 312 28.30 23.84 -17.85
CA GLY A 312 28.87 24.43 -16.63
C GLY A 312 30.39 24.33 -16.49
N GLU A 313 31.11 23.65 -17.38
CA GLU A 313 32.59 23.64 -17.38
C GLU A 313 33.15 24.75 -18.27
N GLY A 314 32.96 25.98 -17.81
CA GLY A 314 33.53 27.19 -18.40
C GLY A 314 34.05 28.16 -17.34
N ILE A 315 34.58 27.66 -16.22
CA ILE A 315 35.35 28.49 -15.28
C ILE A 315 36.79 28.54 -15.79
N THR A 316 37.06 29.55 -16.61
CA THR A 316 38.42 29.99 -16.95
C THR A 316 39.15 30.39 -15.66
N ARG A 317 40.38 29.89 -15.50
CA ARG A 317 41.34 30.25 -14.46
C ARG A 317 41.73 31.72 -14.49
#